data_AF-A0A8C5XQB0-F1
#
_entry.id   AF-A0A8C5XQB0-F1
#
_cell.length_a   1.000
_cell.length_b   1.000
_cell.length_c   1.000
_cell.angle_alpha   90.00
_cell.angle_beta   90.00
_cell.angle_gamma   90.00
#
_symmetry.space_group_name_H-M   'P 1'
#
loop_
_entity.id
_entity.type
_entity.pdbx_description
1 polymer ?
#
loop_
_entity_poly.entity_id
_entity_poly.type
_entity_poly.pdbx_seq_one_letter_code
_entity_poly.pdbx_strand_id
1 'polypeptide(L)' 'MKNPSIVGVLCTDSQGLNLGCHGTLSDEHVGVLPVLAQQAAKLTSDLTDTPVKHDGMTVAVYIPC' A
#
# COMPACT_ATOMS: atom_id res chain seq x y z
N MET A 1 4.56 11.82 8.67
CA MET A 1 5.79 11.11 8.23
C MET A 1 6.99 11.71 8.96
N LYS A 2 7.82 10.88 9.62
CA LYS A 2 9.01 11.32 10.38
C LYS A 2 10.33 10.92 9.72
N ASN A 3 10.30 9.92 8.85
CA ASN A 3 11.46 9.48 8.08
C ASN A 3 11.60 10.39 6.84
N PRO A 4 12.73 11.08 6.66
CA PRO A 4 12.93 12.03 5.55
C PRO A 4 12.98 11.35 4.17
N SER A 5 13.25 10.05 4.11
CA SER A 5 13.24 9.27 2.86
C SER A 5 11.85 8.86 2.41
N ILE A 6 10.82 9.01 3.26
CA ILE A 6 9.43 8.71 2.89
C ILE A 6 8.78 10.02 2.45
N VAL A 7 8.39 10.09 1.17
CA VAL A 7 7.75 11.29 0.60
C VAL A 7 6.25 11.12 0.37
N GLY A 8 5.73 9.89 0.50
CA GLY A 8 4.29 9.64 0.48
C GLY A 8 3.89 8.33 1.16
N VAL A 9 2.70 8.32 1.75
CA VAL A 9 2.03 7.13 2.28
C VAL A 9 0.56 7.15 1.87
N LEU A 10 0.03 6.00 1.48
CA LEU A 10 -1.38 5.78 1.19
C LEU A 10 -1.82 4.46 1.80
N CYS A 11 -2.94 4.48 2.50
CA CYS A 11 -3.53 3.31 3.12
C CYS A 11 -4.92 3.05 2.56
N THR A 12 -5.19 1.81 2.17
CA THR A 12 -6.51 1.37 1.72
C THR A 12 -7.00 0.17 2.50
N ASP A 13 -8.32 0.00 2.55
CA ASP A 13 -8.90 -1.28 2.94
C ASP A 13 -8.80 -2.31 1.80
N SER A 14 -9.36 -3.50 2.04
CA SER A 14 -9.38 -4.61 1.08
C SER A 14 -10.31 -4.36 -0.11
N GLN A 15 -11.24 -3.41 -0.01
CA GLN A 15 -12.13 -2.98 -1.10
C GLN A 15 -11.49 -1.89 -1.96
N GLY A 16 -10.33 -1.35 -1.54
CA GLY A 16 -9.67 -0.25 -2.20
C GLY A 16 -10.29 1.10 -1.88
N LEU A 17 -10.88 1.27 -0.70
CA LEU A 17 -11.27 2.60 -0.22
C LEU A 17 -10.10 3.27 0.48
N ASN A 18 -9.90 4.57 0.24
CA ASN A 18 -8.86 5.33 0.90
C ASN A 18 -9.21 5.52 2.40
N LEU A 19 -8.34 5.03 3.27
CA LEU A 19 -8.42 5.22 4.72
C LEU A 19 -7.56 6.41 5.19
N GLY A 20 -6.65 6.88 4.35
CA GLY A 20 -5.81 8.05 4.57
C GLY A 20 -4.62 8.10 3.62
N CYS A 21 -4.27 9.31 3.18
CA CYS A 21 -3.09 9.58 2.38
C CYS A 21 -2.33 10.80 2.89
N HIS A 22 -1.02 10.84 2.67
CA HIS A 22 -0.18 11.99 2.98
C HIS A 22 1.03 12.05 2.06
N GLY A 23 1.47 13.26 1.70
CA GLY A 23 2.63 13.49 0.84
C GLY A 23 2.28 13.35 -0.65
N THR A 24 3.12 12.64 -1.42
CA THR A 24 2.97 12.52 -2.88
C THR A 24 1.90 11.54 -3.35
N LEU A 25 1.31 10.75 -2.44
CA LEU A 25 0.24 9.81 -2.77
C LEU A 25 -1.13 10.42 -2.46
N SER A 26 -2.11 10.10 -3.30
CA SER A 26 -3.44 10.71 -3.38
C SER A 26 -4.49 9.69 -3.84
N ASP A 27 -5.76 10.10 -3.91
CA ASP A 27 -6.88 9.25 -4.33
C ASP A 27 -6.71 8.63 -5.72
N GLU A 28 -5.97 9.28 -6.63
CA GLU A 28 -5.71 8.73 -7.98
C GLU A 28 -4.93 7.40 -7.92
N HIS A 29 -4.15 7.18 -6.87
CA HIS A 29 -3.30 6.00 -6.70
C HIS A 29 -4.05 4.83 -6.04
N VAL A 30 -5.24 5.07 -5.48
CA VAL A 30 -6.02 4.10 -4.70
C VAL A 30 -6.45 2.90 -5.54
N GLY A 31 -6.76 3.09 -6.82
CA GLY A 31 -7.20 1.99 -7.69
C GLY A 31 -6.11 0.95 -8.00
N VAL A 32 -4.83 1.33 -7.90
CA VAL A 32 -3.70 0.47 -8.30
C VAL A 32 -3.18 -0.36 -7.12
N LEU A 33 -3.20 0.20 -5.91
CA LEU A 33 -2.66 -0.44 -4.70
C LEU A 33 -3.27 -1.83 -4.40
N PRO A 34 -4.61 -1.99 -4.33
CA PRO A 34 -5.24 -3.27 -4.01
C PRO A 34 -4.96 -4.32 -5.09
N VAL A 35 -4.92 -3.91 -6.36
CA VAL A 35 -4.62 -4.80 -7.48
C VAL A 35 -3.19 -5.32 -7.38
N LEU A 36 -2.22 -4.43 -7.13
CA LEU A 36 -0.82 -4.81 -6.90
C LEU A 36 -0.69 -5.77 -5.71
N ALA A 37 -1.34 -5.47 -4.60
CA ALA A 37 -1.28 -6.29 -3.39
C ALA A 37 -1.97 -7.65 -3.57
N GLN A 38 -3.04 -7.74 -4.35
CA GLN A 38 -3.68 -9.00 -4.72
C GLN A 38 -2.83 -9.81 -5.71
N GLN A 39 -2.19 -9.16 -6.68
CA GLN A 39 -1.31 -9.81 -7.63
C GLN A 39 -0.06 -10.36 -6.94
N ALA A 40 0.57 -9.58 -6.08
CA ALA A 40 1.77 -10.00 -5.36
C ALA A 40 1.47 -11.12 -4.35
N ALA A 41 0.30 -11.12 -3.71
CA ALA A 41 -0.14 -12.24 -2.87
C ALA A 41 -0.32 -13.57 -3.63
N LYS A 42 -0.47 -13.56 -4.96
CA LYS A 42 -0.50 -14.79 -5.77
C LYS A 42 0.90 -15.31 -6.12
N LEU A 43 1.95 -14.53 -5.89
CA LEU A 43 3.33 -14.90 -6.22
C LEU A 43 4.01 -15.73 -5.13
N THR A 44 3.39 -15.84 -3.95
CA THR A 44 3.88 -16.61 -2.82
C THR A 44 2.77 -17.49 -2.26
N SER A 45 3.10 -18.73 -1.90
CA SER A 45 2.20 -19.63 -1.16
C SER A 45 2.28 -19.41 0.35
N ASP A 46 3.28 -18.67 0.82
CA ASP A 46 3.44 -18.31 2.21
C ASP A 46 2.57 -17.09 2.51
N LEU A 47 1.49 -17.30 3.26
CA LEU A 47 0.57 -16.24 3.64
C LEU A 47 1.17 -15.25 4.65
N THR A 48 2.31 -15.58 5.27
CA THR A 48 3.07 -14.69 6.15
C THR A 48 4.08 -13.82 5.40
N ASP A 49 4.44 -14.22 4.18
CA ASP A 49 5.21 -13.42 3.22
C ASP A 49 4.29 -12.48 2.41
N THR A 50 3.26 -11.92 3.06
CA THR A 50 2.36 -11.00 2.39
C THR A 50 3.09 -9.67 2.18
N PRO A 51 3.15 -9.15 0.94
CA PRO A 51 3.75 -7.86 0.69
C PRO A 51 2.87 -6.78 1.33
N VAL A 52 3.26 -6.34 2.53
CA VAL A 52 2.75 -5.17 3.25
C VAL A 52 1.21 -5.19 3.43
N LYS A 53 0.66 -6.31 3.88
CA LYS A 53 -0.70 -6.37 4.43
C LYS A 53 -0.63 -6.55 5.95
N HIS A 54 -1.13 -5.58 6.70
CA HIS A 54 -1.34 -5.71 8.14
C HIS A 54 -2.86 -5.64 8.38
N ASP A 55 -3.45 -6.69 8.94
CA ASP A 55 -4.88 -6.76 9.30
C ASP A 55 -5.88 -6.40 8.18
N GLY A 56 -5.58 -6.76 6.92
CA GLY A 56 -6.44 -6.47 5.78
C GLY A 56 -6.31 -5.05 5.20
N MET A 57 -5.38 -4.25 5.74
CA MET A 57 -5.00 -2.94 5.23
C MET A 57 -3.80 -3.06 4.28
N THR A 58 -3.88 -2.43 3.12
CA THR A 58 -2.75 -2.33 2.18
C THR A 58 -2.09 -0.96 2.34
N VAL A 59 -0.78 -0.93 2.57
CA VAL A 59 -0.01 0.32 2.73
C VAL A 59 1.03 0.43 1.62
N ALA A 60 0.95 1.48 0.82
CA ALA A 60 2.06 1.85 -0.07
C ALA A 60 2.92 2.91 0.57
N VAL A 61 4.24 2.69 0.55
CA VAL A 61 5.26 3.65 0.98
C VAL A 61 6.09 4.00 -0.25
N TYR A 62 6.13 5.29 -0.61
CA TYR A 62 6.95 5.76 -1.72
C TYR A 62 8.26 6.36 -1.19
N ILE A 63 9.37 5.75 -1.61
CA ILE A 63 10.74 6.19 -1.35
C ILE A 63 11.30 6.60 -2.71
N PRO A 64 11.60 7.89 -2.95
CA PRO A 64 12.25 8.30 -4.19
C PRO A 64 13.68 7.76 -4.18
N CYS A 65 14.07 7.09 -5.28
CA CYS A 65 15.42 6.61 -5.51
C CYS A 65 16.41 7.77 -5.67
#